data_AF-Q4V8Y9-F1
#
_entry.id   AF-Q4V8Y9-F1
#
_cell.length_a   1.000
_cell.length_b   1.000
_cell.length_c   1.000
_cell.angle_alpha   90.00
_cell.angle_beta   90.00
_cell.angle_gamma   90.00
#
_symmetry.space_group_name_H-M   'P 1'
#
loop_
_entity.id
_entity.type
_entity.pdbx_description
1 polymer ?
#
loop_
_entity_poly.entity_id
_entity_poly.type
_entity_poly.pdbx_seq_one_letter_code
_entity_poly.pdbx_strand_id
1 'polypeptide(L)'
;MPAVPLAVVEEILLNLPAHQVVRVCRLVCPEWKELVDSAAHWRERCRREGIQPCDASRPPKDWCQFYFITKKRRNLIKNPVADDEFQGWEILENGGNGWEIENNRKPFPDNTVTKCFTTSCWLCLKQQLIDLEKEGYNAAFMDQLQPHIKISDCFVPYVLCGGYPSSHNPVLGNTHTLTFTHLYTRANFVNPIHHIFGLWGKPEHSPWKPM
;
A
#
# COMPACT_ATOMS: atom_id res chain seq x y z
N MET A 1 17.16 -23.66 41.92
CA MET A 1 15.96 -22.80 41.74
C MET A 1 15.05 -23.47 40.75
N PRO A 2 13.73 -23.57 40.96
CA PRO A 2 12.84 -24.11 39.94
C PRO A 2 12.85 -23.15 38.75
N ALA A 3 13.19 -23.67 37.57
CA ALA A 3 13.17 -22.89 36.34
C ALA A 3 11.72 -22.46 36.06
N VAL A 4 11.53 -21.20 35.69
CA VAL A 4 10.21 -20.70 35.25
C VAL A 4 9.76 -21.52 34.04
N PRO A 5 8.53 -22.07 34.02
CA PRO A 5 8.06 -22.84 32.89
C PRO A 5 8.08 -22.02 31.59
N LEU A 6 8.48 -22.66 30.48
CA LEU A 6 8.65 -21.98 29.19
C LEU A 6 7.34 -21.34 28.69
N ALA A 7 6.18 -21.93 29.01
CA ALA A 7 4.88 -21.36 28.70
C ALA A 7 4.62 -20.00 29.38
N VAL A 8 5.14 -19.80 30.60
CA VAL A 8 5.03 -18.52 31.31
C VAL A 8 5.96 -17.49 30.68
N VAL A 9 7.16 -17.91 30.25
CA VAL A 9 8.08 -17.04 29.50
C VAL A 9 7.44 -16.61 28.18
N GLU A 10 6.84 -17.52 27.43
CA GLU A 10 6.14 -17.20 26.19
C GLU A 10 5.04 -16.17 26.41
N GLU A 11 4.23 -16.34 27.46
CA GLU A 11 3.19 -15.39 27.83
C GLU A 11 3.77 -14.00 28.14
N ILE A 12 4.87 -13.93 28.89
CA ILE A 12 5.56 -12.66 29.17
C ILE A 12 6.01 -12.03 27.84
N LEU A 13 6.67 -12.80 26.97
CA LEU A 13 7.16 -12.28 25.69
C LEU A 13 6.02 -11.77 24.81
N LEU A 14 4.88 -12.45 24.77
CA LEU A 14 3.70 -12.03 23.99
C LEU A 14 3.16 -10.66 24.45
N ASN A 15 3.32 -10.32 25.73
CA ASN A 15 2.90 -9.02 26.29
C ASN A 15 3.96 -7.91 26.13
N LEU A 16 5.19 -8.24 25.70
CA LEU A 16 6.24 -7.25 25.46
C LEU A 16 6.18 -6.68 24.04
N PRO A 17 6.69 -5.46 23.82
CA PRO A 17 6.83 -4.88 22.48
C PRO A 17 7.67 -5.77 21.57
N ALA A 18 7.15 -6.10 20.39
CA ALA A 18 7.78 -7.04 19.45
C ALA A 18 9.24 -6.71 19.11
N HIS A 19 9.58 -5.42 19.00
CA HIS A 19 10.96 -4.98 18.71
C HIS A 19 11.93 -5.31 19.85
N GLN A 20 11.48 -5.28 21.12
CA GLN A 20 12.28 -5.68 22.27
C GLN A 20 12.46 -7.20 22.31
N VAL A 21 11.42 -7.95 21.94
CA VAL A 21 11.47 -9.41 21.89
C VAL A 21 12.56 -9.90 20.92
N VAL A 22 12.66 -9.29 19.73
CA VAL A 22 13.67 -9.66 18.72
C VAL A 22 15.07 -9.16 19.09
N ARG A 23 15.20 -7.93 19.60
CA ARG A 23 16.51 -7.28 19.80
C ARG A 23 17.15 -7.55 21.15
N VAL A 24 16.35 -7.83 22.17
CA VAL A 24 16.80 -7.96 23.56
C VAL A 24 16.52 -9.36 24.08
N CYS A 25 15.26 -9.80 24.10
CA CYS A 25 14.87 -11.08 24.70
C CYS A 25 15.51 -12.28 24.00
N ARG A 26 15.64 -12.22 22.67
CA ARG A 26 16.34 -13.23 21.86
C ARG A 26 17.81 -13.45 22.26
N LEU A 27 18.46 -12.49 22.90
CA LEU A 27 19.88 -12.55 23.28
C LEU A 27 20.11 -13.02 24.71
N VAL A 28 19.05 -13.28 25.48
CA VAL A 28 19.14 -13.64 26.91
C VAL A 28 19.74 -15.03 27.10
N CYS A 29 19.16 -16.05 26.46
CA CYS A 29 19.63 -17.43 26.50
C CYS A 29 19.15 -18.23 25.28
N PRO A 30 19.73 -19.42 25.00
CA PRO A 30 19.34 -20.26 23.87
C PRO A 30 17.85 -20.64 23.84
N GLU A 31 17.26 -20.92 25.00
CA GLU A 31 15.85 -21.33 25.11
C GLU A 31 14.90 -20.18 24.72
N TRP A 32 15.23 -18.95 25.12
CA TRP A 32 14.45 -17.77 24.71
C TRP A 32 14.65 -17.47 23.23
N LYS A 33 15.86 -17.67 22.72
CA LYS A 33 16.14 -17.55 21.29
C LYS A 33 15.27 -18.51 20.47
N GLU A 34 15.20 -19.79 20.85
CA GLU A 34 14.37 -20.78 20.17
C GLU A 34 12.89 -20.40 20.19
N LEU A 35 12.41 -19.89 21.33
CA LEU A 35 11.01 -19.48 21.45
C LEU A 35 10.70 -18.25 20.59
N VAL A 36 11.57 -17.24 20.59
CA VAL A 36 11.43 -16.03 19.78
C VAL A 36 11.58 -16.33 18.28
N ASP A 37 12.47 -17.25 17.91
CA ASP A 37 12.66 -17.66 16.51
C ASP A 37 11.55 -18.64 16.04
N SER A 38 10.68 -19.11 16.94
CA SER A 38 9.60 -20.04 16.62
C SER A 38 8.45 -19.37 15.85
N ALA A 39 7.93 -20.05 14.83
CA ALA A 39 6.74 -19.61 14.12
C ALA A 39 5.49 -19.55 15.02
N ALA A 40 5.40 -20.44 16.02
CA ALA A 40 4.25 -20.53 16.93
C ALA A 40 4.07 -19.23 17.74
N HIS A 41 5.16 -18.69 18.28
CA HIS A 41 5.14 -17.43 19.04
C HIS A 41 4.54 -16.28 18.22
N TRP A 42 5.02 -16.09 16.98
CA TRP A 42 4.56 -15.01 16.11
C TRP A 42 3.15 -15.23 15.58
N ARG A 43 2.74 -16.50 15.35
CA ARG A 43 1.35 -16.84 15.01
C ARG A 43 0.39 -16.47 16.13
N GLU A 44 0.74 -16.81 17.36
CA GLU A 44 -0.06 -16.51 18.54
C GLU A 44 -0.17 -15.00 18.76
N ARG A 45 0.95 -14.27 18.60
CA ARG A 45 0.93 -12.81 18.63
C ARG A 45 0.02 -12.22 17.54
N CYS A 46 0.13 -12.69 16.30
CA CYS A 46 -0.76 -12.26 15.21
C CYS A 46 -2.24 -12.50 15.57
N ARG A 47 -2.57 -13.67 16.12
CA ARG A 47 -3.92 -14.03 16.54
C ARG A 47 -4.49 -13.08 17.60
N ARG A 48 -3.71 -12.76 18.65
CA ARG A 48 -4.13 -11.83 19.72
C ARG A 48 -4.43 -10.44 19.21
N GLU A 49 -3.70 -10.02 18.19
CA GLU A 49 -3.79 -8.68 17.62
C GLU A 49 -4.69 -8.62 16.38
N GLY A 50 -5.44 -9.69 16.09
CA GLY A 50 -6.38 -9.76 14.96
C GLY A 50 -5.72 -9.77 13.58
N ILE A 51 -4.42 -10.02 13.49
CA ILE A 51 -3.67 -10.07 12.25
C ILE A 51 -3.83 -11.45 11.62
N GLN A 52 -4.43 -11.51 10.43
CA GLN A 52 -4.59 -12.76 9.69
C GLN A 52 -3.90 -12.68 8.32
N PRO A 53 -3.31 -13.80 7.83
CA PRO A 53 -2.86 -13.88 6.45
C PRO A 53 -4.03 -13.69 5.47
N CYS A 54 -3.81 -12.93 4.39
CA CYS A 54 -4.83 -12.75 3.34
C CYS A 54 -5.23 -14.05 2.63
N ASP A 55 -4.38 -15.08 2.66
CA ASP A 55 -4.64 -16.40 2.10
C ASP A 55 -4.32 -17.48 3.13
N ALA A 56 -5.35 -18.07 3.71
CA ALA A 56 -5.21 -19.15 4.69
C ALA A 56 -4.56 -20.41 4.10
N SER A 57 -4.59 -20.59 2.78
CA SER A 57 -3.97 -21.73 2.09
C SER A 57 -2.46 -21.56 1.88
N ARG A 58 -1.95 -20.33 2.02
CA ARG A 58 -0.53 -19.97 1.84
C ARG A 58 -0.01 -19.26 3.07
N PRO A 59 0.31 -20.00 4.15
CA PRO A 59 0.85 -19.39 5.36
C PRO A 59 2.19 -18.70 5.06
N PRO A 60 2.48 -17.57 5.74
CA PRO A 60 3.78 -16.92 5.65
C PRO A 60 4.92 -17.89 5.97
N LYS A 61 6.01 -17.82 5.18
CA LYS A 61 7.23 -18.58 5.46
C LYS A 61 7.92 -18.12 6.74
N ASP A 62 7.93 -16.81 6.98
CA ASP A 62 8.48 -16.19 8.18
C ASP A 62 7.39 -15.35 8.86
N TRP A 63 6.90 -15.85 10.00
CA TRP A 63 5.84 -15.22 10.77
C TRP A 63 6.29 -13.96 11.51
N CYS A 64 7.57 -13.87 11.89
CA CYS A 64 8.15 -12.68 12.49
C CYS A 64 8.13 -11.53 11.50
N GLN A 65 8.63 -11.77 10.28
CA GLN A 65 8.63 -10.77 9.21
C GLN A 65 7.21 -10.36 8.83
N PHE A 66 6.32 -11.34 8.66
CA PHE A 66 4.90 -11.11 8.35
C PHE A 66 4.24 -10.18 9.39
N TYR A 67 4.50 -10.41 10.68
CA TYR A 67 3.98 -9.57 11.74
C TYR A 67 4.45 -8.11 11.60
N PHE A 68 5.76 -7.87 11.45
CA PHE A 68 6.29 -6.50 11.36
C PHE A 68 5.84 -5.76 10.09
N ILE A 69 5.82 -6.45 8.95
CA ILE A 69 5.35 -5.89 7.68
C ILE A 69 3.87 -5.51 7.80
N THR A 70 3.04 -6.41 8.33
CA THR A 70 1.60 -6.18 8.45
C THR A 70 1.27 -5.05 9.41
N LYS A 71 2.00 -4.95 10.53
CA LYS A 71 1.84 -3.84 11.49
C LYS A 71 2.17 -2.47 10.91
N LYS A 72 3.11 -2.40 9.97
CA LYS A 72 3.48 -1.13 9.32
C LYS A 72 2.62 -0.84 8.08
N ARG A 73 1.91 -1.83 7.55
CA ARG A 73 1.13 -1.75 6.30
C ARG A 73 0.03 -0.70 6.41
N ARG A 74 0.14 0.33 5.57
CA ARG A 74 -0.85 1.40 5.39
C ARG A 74 -0.67 2.06 4.03
N ASN A 75 -1.65 2.87 3.60
CA ASN A 75 -1.46 3.72 2.45
C ASN A 75 -0.46 4.84 2.81
N LEU A 76 0.61 4.97 2.03
CA LEU A 76 1.63 6.00 2.23
C LEU A 76 1.35 7.26 1.40
N ILE A 77 0.47 7.15 0.39
CA ILE A 77 0.04 8.29 -0.43
C ILE A 77 -0.84 9.20 0.42
N LYS A 78 -0.47 10.48 0.50
CA LYS A 78 -1.25 11.56 1.10
C LYS A 78 -2.35 11.99 0.14
N ASN A 79 -3.52 12.30 0.70
CA ASN A 79 -4.70 12.78 -0.02
C ASN A 79 -5.00 11.97 -1.31
N PRO A 80 -5.20 10.64 -1.21
CA PRO A 80 -5.46 9.81 -2.38
C PRO A 80 -6.86 10.02 -2.98
N VAL A 81 -7.80 10.58 -2.22
CA VAL A 81 -9.23 10.72 -2.58
C VAL A 81 -9.67 12.16 -2.85
N ALA A 82 -8.75 13.11 -2.94
CA ALA A 82 -9.02 14.53 -3.21
C ALA A 82 -9.91 15.23 -2.17
N ASP A 83 -9.88 14.81 -0.90
CA ASP A 83 -10.64 15.47 0.17
C ASP A 83 -9.98 16.78 0.64
N ASP A 84 -8.66 16.81 0.63
CA ASP A 84 -7.85 17.97 1.05
C ASP A 84 -7.29 18.73 -0.16
N GLU A 85 -8.15 19.00 -1.14
CA GLU A 85 -7.79 19.67 -2.39
C GLU A 85 -6.59 18.97 -3.08
N PHE A 86 -5.51 19.71 -3.35
CA PHE A 86 -4.24 19.21 -3.91
C PHE A 86 -3.15 19.02 -2.86
N GLN A 87 -3.47 19.09 -1.56
CA GLN A 87 -2.47 18.95 -0.50
C GLN A 87 -1.72 17.62 -0.61
N GLY A 88 -0.39 17.67 -0.47
CA GLY A 88 0.49 16.51 -0.62
C GLY A 88 0.80 16.11 -2.06
N TRP A 89 0.24 16.79 -3.07
CA TRP A 89 0.57 16.58 -4.47
C TRP A 89 1.35 17.76 -5.04
N GLU A 90 2.39 17.46 -5.80
CA GLU A 90 3.11 18.44 -6.61
C GLU A 90 2.57 18.38 -8.04
N ILE A 91 2.01 19.48 -8.53
CA ILE A 91 1.51 19.58 -9.90
C ILE A 91 2.69 19.90 -10.82
N LEU A 92 3.02 18.98 -11.72
CA LEU A 92 4.11 19.13 -12.69
C LEU A 92 3.62 19.76 -13.99
N GLU A 93 2.42 19.37 -14.43
CA GLU A 93 1.79 19.90 -15.63
C GLU A 93 0.32 20.14 -15.38
N ASN A 94 -0.19 21.23 -15.94
CA ASN A 94 -1.54 21.72 -15.69
C ASN A 94 -2.16 22.32 -16.96
N GLY A 95 -2.19 21.55 -18.04
CA GLY A 95 -2.66 22.01 -19.34
C GLY A 95 -4.18 22.23 -19.41
N GLY A 96 -4.63 23.05 -20.36
CA GLY A 96 -6.05 23.35 -20.56
C GLY A 96 -6.61 24.15 -19.38
N ASN A 97 -7.74 23.70 -18.82
CA ASN A 97 -8.29 24.23 -17.57
C ASN A 97 -7.58 23.67 -16.32
N GLY A 98 -6.58 22.80 -16.51
CA GLY A 98 -5.81 22.19 -15.44
C GLY A 98 -6.53 21.04 -14.74
N TRP A 99 -5.97 20.68 -13.58
CA TRP A 99 -6.56 19.75 -12.63
C TRP A 99 -7.74 20.39 -11.91
N GLU A 100 -8.85 19.67 -11.87
CA GLU A 100 -10.01 20.02 -11.05
C GLU A 100 -10.35 18.85 -10.11
N ILE A 101 -11.19 19.13 -9.12
CA ILE A 101 -11.68 18.13 -8.17
C ILE A 101 -13.19 18.04 -8.34
N GLU A 102 -13.66 16.85 -8.68
CA GLU A 102 -15.09 16.60 -8.91
C GLU A 102 -15.59 15.51 -7.95
N ASN A 103 -16.89 15.56 -7.66
CA ASN A 103 -17.55 14.42 -7.02
C ASN A 103 -17.62 13.25 -8.01
N ASN A 104 -17.50 12.04 -7.47
CA ASN A 104 -17.59 10.80 -8.24
C ASN A 104 -18.95 10.70 -8.95
N ARG A 105 -18.93 10.73 -10.29
CA ARG A 105 -20.11 10.56 -11.13
C ARG A 105 -20.72 9.16 -11.06
N LYS A 106 -19.94 8.17 -10.61
CA LYS A 106 -20.37 6.79 -10.37
C LYS A 106 -19.92 6.35 -8.97
N PRO A 107 -20.76 5.60 -8.22
CA PRO A 107 -20.41 5.13 -6.88
C PRO A 107 -19.13 4.31 -6.87
N PHE A 108 -18.30 4.51 -5.84
CA PHE A 108 -17.07 3.76 -5.61
C PHE A 108 -17.31 2.49 -4.77
N PRO A 109 -16.75 1.27 -5.08
CA PRO A 109 -16.96 0.09 -4.25
C PRO A 109 -16.64 0.34 -2.79
N ASP A 110 -15.63 1.16 -2.54
CA ASP A 110 -15.46 1.85 -1.27
C ASP A 110 -16.27 3.15 -1.27
N ASN A 111 -17.39 3.15 -0.56
CA ASN A 111 -18.31 4.28 -0.47
C ASN A 111 -17.73 5.49 0.28
N THR A 112 -16.56 5.36 0.91
CA THR A 112 -15.84 6.49 1.52
C THR A 112 -15.18 7.39 0.47
N VAL A 113 -14.94 6.87 -0.73
CA VAL A 113 -14.32 7.63 -1.83
C VAL A 113 -15.41 8.39 -2.59
N THR A 114 -15.54 9.69 -2.31
CA THR A 114 -16.61 10.53 -2.86
C THR A 114 -16.14 11.51 -3.93
N LYS A 115 -14.86 11.84 -3.97
CA LYS A 115 -14.26 12.76 -4.93
C LYS A 115 -13.16 12.09 -5.75
N CYS A 116 -12.79 12.72 -6.85
CA CYS A 116 -11.65 12.35 -7.67
C CYS A 116 -10.98 13.59 -8.29
N PHE A 117 -9.74 13.40 -8.73
CA PHE A 117 -9.04 14.39 -9.56
C PHE A 117 -9.43 14.19 -11.01
N THR A 118 -9.82 15.28 -11.69
CA THR A 118 -10.14 15.28 -13.11
C THR A 118 -9.14 16.13 -13.89
N THR A 119 -8.84 15.72 -15.11
CA THR A 119 -7.90 16.40 -16.01
C THR A 119 -8.65 17.11 -17.12
N SER A 120 -8.07 18.20 -17.62
CA SER A 120 -8.60 18.92 -18.77
C SER A 120 -8.24 18.24 -20.11
N CYS A 121 -8.53 18.91 -21.22
CA CYS A 121 -8.29 18.43 -22.59
C CYS A 121 -6.80 18.37 -23.00
N TRP A 122 -5.89 18.88 -22.15
CA TRP A 122 -4.44 18.84 -22.34
C TRP A 122 -3.76 18.08 -21.19
N LEU A 123 -2.45 17.80 -21.35
CA LEU A 123 -1.65 17.06 -20.38
C LEU A 123 -1.68 17.71 -18.99
N CYS A 124 -2.03 16.89 -18.00
CA CYS A 124 -2.04 17.24 -16.58
C CYS A 124 -1.26 16.16 -15.83
N LEU A 125 -0.25 16.54 -15.06
CA LEU A 125 0.62 15.64 -14.30
C LEU A 125 0.70 16.09 -12.85
N LYS A 126 0.61 15.14 -11.92
CA LYS A 126 0.86 15.35 -10.49
C LYS A 126 1.72 14.23 -9.93
N GLN A 127 2.59 14.56 -8.99
CA GLN A 127 3.50 13.61 -8.34
C GLN A 127 3.48 13.72 -6.83
N GLN A 128 3.96 12.66 -6.16
CA GLN A 128 4.21 12.65 -4.73
C GLN A 128 5.44 11.80 -4.43
N LEU A 129 6.42 12.40 -3.76
CA LEU A 129 7.63 11.71 -3.32
C LEU A 129 7.41 11.15 -1.91
N ILE A 130 7.60 9.83 -1.75
CA ILE A 130 7.45 9.16 -0.46
C ILE A 130 8.82 8.81 0.11
N ASP A 131 9.14 9.41 1.25
CA ASP A 131 10.33 9.11 2.04
C ASP A 131 10.05 7.92 2.97
N LEU A 132 10.46 6.73 2.53
CA LEU A 132 10.25 5.48 3.26
C LEU A 132 10.86 5.51 4.67
N GLU A 133 12.03 6.13 4.83
CA GLU A 133 12.71 6.18 6.14
C GLU A 133 11.90 7.00 7.14
N LYS A 134 11.39 8.17 6.72
CA LYS A 134 10.47 8.98 7.53
C LYS A 134 9.15 8.29 7.83
N GLU A 135 8.68 7.44 6.92
CA GLU A 135 7.49 6.60 7.12
C GLU A 135 7.79 5.36 8.01
N GLY A 136 9.01 5.25 8.56
CA GLY A 136 9.42 4.23 9.52
C GLY A 136 9.96 2.95 8.89
N TYR A 137 10.28 2.97 7.60
CA TYR A 137 10.93 1.90 6.84
C TYR A 137 12.42 2.23 6.67
N ASN A 138 13.20 2.04 7.74
CA ASN A 138 14.63 2.33 7.73
C ASN A 138 15.42 1.39 6.80
N ALA A 139 16.65 1.79 6.46
CA ALA A 139 17.52 1.02 5.54
C ALA A 139 17.68 -0.45 5.96
N ALA A 140 17.98 -0.73 7.23
CA ALA A 140 18.16 -2.11 7.70
C ALA A 140 16.90 -2.99 7.52
N PHE A 141 15.72 -2.43 7.77
CA PHE A 141 14.45 -3.11 7.51
C PHE A 141 14.26 -3.39 6.03
N MET A 142 14.56 -2.40 5.18
CA MET A 142 14.43 -2.51 3.74
C MET A 142 15.43 -3.50 3.13
N ASP A 143 16.68 -3.51 3.60
CA ASP A 143 17.73 -4.39 3.08
C ASP A 143 17.53 -5.85 3.49
N GLN A 144 17.08 -6.10 4.72
CA GLN A 144 16.88 -7.44 5.27
C GLN A 144 15.58 -8.09 4.82
N LEU A 145 14.47 -7.35 4.91
CA LEU A 145 13.13 -7.90 4.65
C LEU A 145 12.69 -7.70 3.21
N GLN A 146 13.18 -6.63 2.57
CA GLN A 146 12.83 -6.24 1.20
C GLN A 146 11.32 -6.43 0.93
N PRO A 147 10.42 -5.84 1.73
CA PRO A 147 8.99 -6.08 1.57
C PRO A 147 8.52 -5.69 0.17
N HIS A 148 7.55 -6.43 -0.37
CA HIS A 148 6.92 -6.07 -1.64
C HIS A 148 6.23 -4.71 -1.52
N ILE A 149 6.57 -3.78 -2.43
CA ILE A 149 5.81 -2.55 -2.60
C ILE A 149 4.68 -2.83 -3.59
N LYS A 150 3.44 -2.59 -3.13
CA LYS A 150 2.25 -2.59 -3.98
C LYS A 150 1.85 -1.15 -4.27
N ILE A 151 1.74 -0.82 -5.56
CA ILE A 151 1.22 0.46 -6.05
C ILE A 151 -0.10 0.15 -6.77
N SER A 152 -1.14 0.92 -6.46
CA SER A 152 -2.45 0.75 -7.09
C SER A 152 -3.06 2.11 -7.39
N ASP A 153 -3.65 2.22 -8.58
CA ASP A 153 -4.32 3.43 -9.04
C ASP A 153 -5.61 3.07 -9.79
N CYS A 154 -6.57 3.99 -9.79
CA CYS A 154 -7.88 3.83 -10.41
C CYS A 154 -8.24 5.08 -11.21
N PHE A 155 -8.62 4.87 -12.47
CA PHE A 155 -9.00 5.97 -13.35
C PHE A 155 -10.26 5.64 -14.15
N VAL A 156 -10.97 6.70 -14.55
CA VAL A 156 -12.12 6.65 -15.46
C VAL A 156 -11.75 7.47 -16.68
N PRO A 157 -11.60 6.88 -17.87
CA PRO A 157 -11.50 7.68 -19.07
C PRO A 157 -12.84 8.38 -19.31
N TYR A 158 -12.81 9.69 -19.48
CA TYR A 158 -13.98 10.45 -19.88
C TYR A 158 -14.17 10.36 -21.40
N VAL A 159 -15.36 9.96 -21.84
CA VAL A 159 -15.74 10.03 -23.25
C VAL A 159 -16.55 11.31 -23.44
N LEU A 160 -15.98 12.28 -24.17
CA LEU A 160 -16.73 13.46 -24.59
C LEU A 160 -17.93 13.01 -25.43
N CYS A 161 -19.15 13.28 -24.96
CA CYS A 161 -20.37 12.98 -25.69
C CYS A 161 -20.86 14.25 -26.41
N GLY A 162 -20.76 14.25 -27.75
CA GLY A 162 -21.24 15.29 -28.66
C GLY A 162 -20.13 15.75 -29.63
N GLY A 163 -20.26 15.74 -30.95
CA GLY A 163 -21.37 15.43 -31.85
C GLY A 163 -20.95 15.97 -33.22
N TYR A 164 -20.28 15.16 -34.04
CA TYR A 164 -20.03 15.50 -35.44
C TYR A 164 -20.60 14.38 -36.31
N PRO A 165 -21.69 14.61 -37.06
CA PRO A 165 -22.00 13.77 -38.19
C PRO A 165 -21.12 14.26 -39.35
N SER A 166 -20.10 13.48 -39.72
CA SER A 166 -19.73 13.21 -41.12
C SER A 166 -18.37 12.53 -41.19
N SER A 167 -18.41 11.27 -41.61
CA SER A 167 -17.48 10.65 -42.55
C SER A 167 -16.07 11.24 -42.64
N HIS A 168 -15.20 10.87 -41.70
CA HIS A 168 -13.82 10.43 -41.92
C HIS A 168 -13.21 10.15 -40.56
N ASN A 169 -12.73 8.92 -40.38
CA ASN A 169 -12.01 8.34 -39.24
C ASN A 169 -12.25 8.97 -37.86
N PRO A 170 -12.68 8.20 -36.82
CA PRO A 170 -12.62 8.71 -35.47
C PRO A 170 -11.16 9.09 -35.17
N VAL A 171 -10.86 10.38 -35.21
CA VAL A 171 -9.71 10.94 -34.53
C VAL A 171 -10.09 10.75 -33.08
N LEU A 172 -9.68 9.59 -32.52
CA LEU A 172 -9.44 9.43 -31.11
C LEU A 172 -8.67 10.69 -30.71
N GLY A 173 -9.37 11.62 -30.06
CA GLY A 173 -8.76 12.80 -29.48
C GLY A 173 -7.74 12.29 -28.48
N ASN A 174 -6.49 12.24 -28.95
CA ASN A 174 -5.35 11.76 -28.21
C ASN A 174 -5.04 12.76 -27.09
N THR A 175 -5.77 12.67 -25.99
CA THR A 175 -5.22 13.03 -24.68
C THR A 175 -5.21 11.78 -23.82
N HIS A 176 -4.52 10.76 -24.34
CA HIS A 176 -3.83 9.81 -23.48
C HIS A 176 -2.88 10.63 -22.62
N THR A 177 -3.04 10.65 -21.30
CA THR A 177 -1.92 10.40 -20.39
C THR A 177 -2.46 9.83 -19.08
N LEU A 178 -2.22 8.53 -18.95
CA LEU A 178 -2.25 7.77 -17.72
C LEU A 178 -1.37 8.51 -16.71
N THR A 179 -1.92 8.90 -15.57
CA THR A 179 -1.15 9.53 -14.49
C THR A 179 -0.09 8.56 -13.99
N PHE A 180 1.14 8.76 -14.41
CA PHE A 180 2.29 8.12 -13.78
C PHE A 180 2.57 8.84 -12.47
N THR A 181 2.07 8.29 -11.36
CA THR A 181 2.65 8.60 -10.05
C THR A 181 4.02 7.95 -10.00
N HIS A 182 5.08 8.70 -10.37
CA HIS A 182 6.45 8.23 -10.18
C HIS A 182 6.77 8.18 -8.69
N LEU A 183 6.63 7.00 -8.10
CA LEU A 183 7.17 6.71 -6.77
C LEU A 183 8.66 6.40 -6.91
N TYR A 184 9.50 7.42 -6.73
CA TYR A 184 10.93 7.21 -6.58
C TYR A 184 11.22 6.76 -5.16
N THR A 185 11.52 5.47 -4.98
CA THR A 185 12.12 4.98 -3.74
C THR A 185 13.62 5.20 -3.80
N ARG A 186 14.16 5.98 -2.85
CA ARG A 186 15.60 6.30 -2.77
C ARG A 186 16.47 5.11 -2.31
N ALA A 187 15.88 3.93 -2.17
CA ALA A 187 16.53 2.70 -1.72
C ALA A 187 16.74 1.77 -2.91
N ASN A 188 17.91 1.12 -3.00
CA ASN A 188 18.19 0.10 -4.01
C ASN A 188 17.27 -1.11 -3.78
N PHE A 189 16.13 -1.18 -4.47
CA PHE A 189 15.17 -2.28 -4.35
C PHE A 189 15.60 -3.48 -5.20
N VAL A 190 15.72 -4.64 -4.57
CA VAL A 190 15.98 -5.93 -5.24
C VAL A 190 14.68 -6.69 -5.55
N ASN A 191 13.56 -6.33 -4.90
CA ASN A 191 12.26 -6.99 -5.07
C ASN A 191 11.32 -6.28 -6.06
N PRO A 192 10.44 -7.03 -6.75
CA PRO A 192 9.56 -6.47 -7.77
C PRO A 192 8.56 -5.48 -7.19
N ILE A 193 8.44 -4.33 -7.84
CA ILE A 193 7.36 -3.38 -7.61
C ILE A 193 6.14 -3.90 -8.38
N HIS A 194 5.08 -4.22 -7.65
CA HIS A 194 3.83 -4.67 -8.27
C HIS A 194 2.93 -3.46 -8.51
N HIS A 195 2.78 -3.11 -9.79
CA HIS A 195 1.80 -2.14 -10.24
C HIS A 195 0.49 -2.87 -10.57
N ILE A 196 -0.61 -2.46 -9.93
CA ILE A 196 -1.94 -2.93 -10.29
C ILE A 196 -2.77 -1.74 -10.73
N PHE A 197 -3.10 -1.69 -12.02
CA PHE A 197 -3.96 -0.65 -12.59
C PHE A 197 -5.36 -1.22 -12.81
N GLY A 198 -6.36 -0.51 -12.30
CA GLY A 198 -7.76 -0.87 -12.43
C GLY A 198 -8.52 0.11 -13.31
N LEU A 199 -9.33 -0.43 -14.23
CA LEU A 199 -10.37 0.36 -14.87
C LEU A 199 -11.60 0.41 -13.97
N TRP A 200 -12.01 1.63 -13.68
CA TRP A 200 -13.20 1.87 -12.89
C TRP A 200 -14.49 1.37 -13.54
N GLY A 201 -15.33 0.65 -12.79
CA GLY A 201 -16.63 0.17 -13.27
C GLY A 201 -16.58 -1.10 -14.13
N LYS A 202 -15.41 -1.77 -14.24
CA LYS A 202 -15.28 -3.13 -14.77
C LYS A 202 -14.85 -4.09 -13.65
N PRO A 203 -15.77 -4.93 -13.10
CA PRO A 203 -15.47 -5.76 -11.93
C PRO A 203 -14.36 -6.79 -12.15
N GLU A 204 -14.16 -7.22 -13.40
CA GLU A 204 -13.14 -8.18 -13.82
C GLU A 204 -11.68 -7.65 -13.78
N HIS A 205 -11.50 -6.35 -13.57
CA HIS A 205 -10.18 -5.70 -13.47
C HIS A 205 -10.00 -4.84 -12.22
N SER A 206 -10.85 -5.01 -11.19
CA SER A 206 -10.78 -4.21 -9.97
C SER A 206 -9.57 -4.64 -9.10
N PRO A 207 -8.64 -3.72 -8.77
CA PRO A 207 -7.54 -3.99 -7.83
C PRO A 207 -8.03 -4.15 -6.38
N TRP A 208 -9.29 -3.82 -6.14
CA TRP A 208 -9.98 -3.88 -4.86
C TRP A 208 -10.61 -5.26 -4.68
N LYS A 209 -9.81 -6.19 -4.15
CA LYS A 209 -10.36 -7.20 -3.24
C LYS A 209 -10.37 -6.56 -1.85
N PRO A 210 -11.47 -6.65 -1.09
CA PRO A 210 -11.47 -6.27 0.33
C PRO A 210 -10.31 -7.00 1.02
N MET A 211 -9.51 -6.27 1.78
CA MET A 211 -8.57 -6.86 2.74
C MET A 211 -9.33 -7.40 3.94
#